data_AF-A0A7S7Z4R3-F1
#
_entry.id   AF-A0A7S7Z4R3-F1
#
_cell.length_a   1.000
_cell.length_b   1.000
_cell.length_c   1.000
_cell.angle_alpha   90.00
_cell.angle_beta   90.00
_cell.angle_gamma   90.00
#
_symmetry.space_group_name_H-M   'P 1'
#
loop_
_entity.id
_entity.type
_entity.pdbx_description
1 polymer ?
#
loop_
_entity_poly.entity_id
_entity_poly.type
_entity_poly.pdbx_seq_one_letter_code
_entity_poly.pdbx_strand_id
1 'polypeptide(L)' 'MADTGKHFHVRCVDNTLQRDTLSLGRVYEVTRDIERDGYYELGGLGRFSRSRFEVVEPNDD' A
#
# COMPACT_ATOMS: atom_id res chain seq x y z
N MET A 1 18.94 -2.78 -14.44
CA MET A 1 18.89 -2.91 -12.97
C MET A 1 17.48 -3.38 -12.66
N ALA A 2 17.33 -4.61 -12.16
CA ALA A 2 16.03 -5.21 -11.92
C ALA A 2 15.30 -4.37 -10.87
N ASP A 3 14.18 -3.78 -11.28
CA ASP A 3 13.15 -3.29 -10.39
C ASP A 3 12.67 -4.51 -9.61
N THR A 4 13.34 -4.83 -8.50
CA THR A 4 12.76 -5.73 -7.50
C THR A 4 11.64 -4.94 -6.85
N GLY A 5 10.55 -4.76 -7.59
CA GLY A 5 9.26 -4.41 -7.05
C GLY A 5 8.95 -5.47 -6.01
N LYS A 6 9.25 -5.18 -4.76
CA LYS A 6 8.73 -5.99 -3.67
C LYS A 6 7.23 -5.72 -3.68
N HIS A 7 6.48 -6.63 -4.28
CA HIS A 7 5.03 -6.65 -4.12
C HIS A 7 4.77 -7.15 -2.71
N PHE A 8 4.44 -6.23 -1.81
CA PHE A 8 3.98 -6.56 -0.46
C PHE A 8 2.58 -6.02 -0.26
N HIS A 9 1.89 -6.60 0.71
CA HIS A 9 0.52 -6.26 0.99
C HIS A 9 0.43 -5.26 2.13
N VAL A 10 -0.51 -4.34 2.03
CA VAL A 10 -0.78 -3.36 3.08
C VAL A 10 -2.26 -3.32 3.39
N ARG A 11 -2.60 -3.28 4.67
CA ARG A 11 -3.98 -3.18 5.15
C ARG A 11 -4.32 -1.72 5.37
N CYS A 12 -5.41 -1.25 4.79
CA CYS A 12 -5.89 0.10 5.05
C CYS A 12 -6.42 0.21 6.50
N VAL A 13 -5.79 1.06 7.30
CA VAL A 13 -6.19 1.36 8.69
C VAL A 13 -6.85 2.74 8.81
N ASP A 14 -6.74 3.59 7.79
CA ASP A 14 -7.46 4.86 7.71
C ASP A 14 -7.88 5.19 6.26
N ASN A 15 -9.20 5.23 6.00
CA ASN A 15 -9.75 5.65 4.72
C ASN A 15 -10.46 7.01 4.77
N THR A 16 -10.26 7.79 5.83
CA THR A 16 -11.07 8.99 6.12
C THR A 16 -11.08 10.01 4.98
N LEU A 17 -9.97 10.18 4.25
CA LEU A 17 -9.88 11.08 3.09
C LEU A 17 -10.06 10.39 1.72
N GLN A 18 -10.27 9.08 1.70
CA GLN A 18 -10.25 8.25 0.49
C GLN A 18 -11.37 7.21 0.53
N ARG A 19 -12.54 7.54 1.09
CA ARG A 19 -13.64 6.57 1.34
C ARG A 19 -14.18 5.93 0.06
N ASP A 20 -14.15 6.65 -1.05
CA ASP A 20 -14.57 6.14 -2.37
C ASP A 20 -13.55 5.19 -3.00
N THR A 21 -12.27 5.30 -2.62
CA THR A 21 -11.16 4.56 -3.25
C THR A 21 -10.62 3.43 -2.36
N LEU A 22 -10.57 3.68 -1.05
CA LEU A 22 -10.04 2.77 -0.03
C LEU A 22 -11.15 2.33 0.92
N SER A 23 -11.30 1.03 1.07
CA SER A 23 -12.07 0.38 2.12
C SER A 23 -11.19 0.12 3.36
N LEU A 24 -11.67 0.56 4.52
CA LEU A 24 -11.05 0.29 5.83
C LEU A 24 -10.96 -1.23 6.08
N GLY A 25 -9.83 -1.68 6.61
CA GLY A 25 -9.56 -3.08 6.93
C GLY A 25 -9.24 -3.97 5.73
N ARG A 26 -9.39 -3.47 4.49
CA ARG A 26 -9.07 -4.20 3.26
C ARG A 26 -7.56 -4.19 3.00
N VAL A 27 -7.07 -5.29 2.45
CA VAL A 27 -5.68 -5.47 2.04
C VAL A 27 -5.53 -5.09 0.57
N TYR A 28 -4.48 -4.34 0.26
CA TYR A 28 -4.12 -3.91 -1.08
C TYR A 28 -2.69 -4.33 -1.40
N GLU A 29 -2.44 -4.62 -2.68
CA GLU A 29 -1.10 -4.87 -3.17
C GLU A 29 -0.38 -3.54 -3.44
N VAL A 30 0.80 -3.39 -2.86
CA VAL A 30 1.72 -2.28 -3.15
C VAL A 30 2.58 -2.68 -4.34
N THR A 31 2.44 -1.95 -5.44
CA THR A 31 3.28 -2.14 -6.63
C THR A 31 4.58 -1.35 -6.53
N ARG A 32 4.58 -0.22 -5.81
CA ARG A 32 5.81 0.54 -5.49
C ARG A 32 5.76 1.18 -4.11
N ASP A 33 6.88 1.09 -3.40
CA ASP A 33 7.12 1.86 -2.18
C ASP A 33 7.97 3.09 -2.51
N ILE A 34 7.38 4.27 -2.32
CA ILE A 34 8.05 5.56 -2.51
C ILE A 34 8.47 6.06 -1.13
N GLU A 35 9.53 5.46 -0.59
CA GLU A 35 10.05 5.75 0.76
C GLU A 35 10.41 7.21 0.94
N ARG A 36 11.00 7.82 -0.09
CA ARG A 36 11.47 9.21 -0.07
C ARG A 36 10.38 10.21 0.28
N ASP A 37 9.15 9.93 -0.14
CA ASP A 37 8.01 10.81 0.09
C ASP A 37 7.03 10.24 1.13
N GLY A 38 7.19 8.98 1.55
CA GLY A 38 6.27 8.31 2.46
C GLY A 38 4.94 7.91 1.82
N TYR A 39 4.95 7.41 0.58
CA TYR A 39 3.75 6.94 -0.11
C TYR A 39 3.89 5.51 -0.65
N TYR A 40 2.77 4.78 -0.67
CA TYR A 40 2.61 3.54 -1.41
C TYR A 40 1.84 3.79 -2.71
N GLU A 41 2.33 3.20 -3.80
CA GLU A 41 1.57 3.06 -5.04
C GLU A 41 0.84 1.73 -5.00
N LEU A 42 -0.49 1.78 -5.00
CA LEU A 42 -1.36 0.63 -5.04
C LEU A 42 -1.73 0.31 -6.49
N GLY A 43 -1.59 -0.96 -6.87
CA GLY A 43 -1.89 -1.42 -8.22
C GLY A 43 -3.33 -1.10 -8.64
N GLY A 44 -3.48 -0.21 -9.61
CA GLY A 44 -4.80 0.16 -10.15
C GLY A 44 -5.61 1.18 -9.34
N LEU A 45 -5.08 1.68 -8.21
CA LEU A 45 -5.75 2.69 -7.38
C LEU A 45 -4.98 4.01 -7.32
N GLY A 46 -3.66 3.98 -7.47
CA GLY A 46 -2.80 5.16 -7.45
C GLY A 46 -1.97 5.28 -6.17
N ARG A 47 -1.54 6.50 -5.85
CA ARG A 47 -0.56 6.80 -4.79
C ARG A 47 -1.26 7.28 -3.51
N PHE A 48 -0.93 6.65 -2.37
CA PHE A 48 -1.52 6.94 -1.07
C PHE A 48 -0.45 7.03 0.03
N SER A 49 -0.70 7.84 1.06
CA SER A 49 0.26 8.02 2.15
C SER A 49 0.39 6.75 2.99
N ARG A 50 1.63 6.36 3.31
CA ARG A 50 1.96 5.13 4.06
C ARG A 50 1.32 5.09 5.44
N SER A 51 1.15 6.25 6.09
CA SER A 51 0.59 6.37 7.45
C SER A 51 -0.85 5.85 7.57
N ARG A 52 -1.54 5.64 6.43
CA ARG A 52 -2.90 5.11 6.37
C ARG A 52 -2.95 3.59 6.28
N PHE A 53 -1.79 2.94 6.19
CA PHE A 53 -1.71 1.50 5.99
C PHE A 53 -0.75 0.85 6.97
N GLU A 54 -1.08 -0.39 7.31
CA GLU A 54 -0.22 -1.29 8.05
C GLU A 54 0.35 -2.33 7.10
N VAL A 55 1.66 -2.59 7.15
CA VAL A 55 2.29 -3.61 6.31
C VAL A 55 1.83 -4.98 6.81
N VAL A 56 1.23 -5.76 5.91
CA VAL A 56 0.91 -7.16 6.14
C VAL A 56 2.00 -7.94 5.43
N GLU A 57 3.00 -8.39 6.20
CA GLU A 57 4.15 -9.09 5.62
C GLU A 57 3.69 -10.25 4.71
N PRO A 58 4.38 -10.52 3.59
CA PRO A 58 4.21 -11.79 2.91
C PRO A 58 4.63 -12.86 3.91
N ASN A 59 3.74 -13.81 4.16
CA ASN A 59 4.05 -15.00 4.93
C ASN A 59 5.19 -15.72 4.19
N ASP A 60 6.43 -15.51 4.61
CA ASP A 60 7.60 -16.27 4.19
C ASP A 60 7.44 -17.63 4.89
N ASP A 61 6.79 -18.58 4.20
CA ASP A 61 6.75 -20.00 4.57
C ASP A 61 7.93 -20.73 3.92
#